data_AF-A0A8X7W6V1-F1
#
_entry.id   AF-A0A8X7W6V1-F1
#
_cell.length_a   1.000
_cell.length_b   1.000
_cell.length_c   1.000
_cell.angle_alpha   90.00
_cell.angle_beta   90.00
_cell.angle_gamma   90.00
#
_symmetry.space_group_name_H-M   'P 1'
#
loop_
_entity.id
_entity.type
_entity.pdbx_description
1 polymer ?
#
loop_
_entity_poly.entity_id
_entity_poly.type
_entity_poly.pdbx_seq_one_letter_code
_entity_poly.pdbx_strand_id
1 'polypeptide(L)'
;MSLSLRSYTFRSSHPFRNCSNLRTLRLVLINATNAEVFNTLLSSCPSLKVLVLNITCFYKTGGPLKIENNKLKLLHVLLNDNIGGLEVSSTSLDILVIEDTSFGKECFLLSSPKLQFTKNFSVTGRFAPHISYNISKEKSIVHEEFMNNISGGLCELIGDVDKSMSVNIDLMNRTEVERLRQVLGLWIHEMLALEITFKDNSNATNESWEKKLWEEDNDHNNVVAFPNAMFRVKTLWMTNFSGSEEEFAFASCLIKHGTVVDRMMIKTTSAFTASKKLEIEAAVDKLREHFLFRKILQAAKPSVPVVEEKKDRVGSLRGGIEFMELCGFEKMEGEEFLLLPRDKVDSAIINSAGTELSSAISNPFFGVL
;
A
#
# COMPACT_ATOMS: atom_id res chain seq x y z
N MET A 1 3.79 -30.76 8.03
CA MET A 1 2.41 -31.18 8.32
C MET A 1 1.52 -29.95 8.28
N SER A 2 0.37 -30.07 7.63
CA SER A 2 -0.62 -29.00 7.49
C SER A 2 -1.97 -29.52 7.97
N LEU A 3 -2.72 -28.69 8.68
CA LEU A 3 -4.06 -29.01 9.17
C LEU A 3 -4.99 -27.87 8.81
N SER A 4 -6.13 -28.20 8.19
CA SER A 4 -7.21 -27.26 7.94
C SER A 4 -8.50 -27.81 8.53
N LEU A 5 -9.14 -26.99 9.36
CA LEU A 5 -10.42 -27.29 9.98
C LEU A 5 -11.40 -26.19 9.62
N ARG A 6 -12.62 -26.58 9.30
CA ARG A 6 -13.69 -25.66 8.94
C ARG A 6 -14.97 -25.99 9.69
N SER A 7 -15.65 -24.97 10.23
CA SER A 7 -16.99 -25.11 10.83
C SER A 7 -17.05 -26.06 12.03
N TYR A 8 -16.01 -26.07 12.88
CA TYR A 8 -16.01 -26.81 14.15
C TYR A 8 -16.27 -25.91 15.35
N THR A 9 -16.74 -26.52 16.43
CA THR A 9 -16.82 -25.88 17.74
C THR A 9 -15.82 -26.53 18.70
N PHE A 10 -14.84 -25.75 19.16
CA PHE A 10 -13.86 -26.20 20.13
C PHE A 10 -14.38 -25.98 21.55
N ARG A 11 -14.64 -27.10 22.24
CA ARG A 11 -14.94 -27.11 23.68
C ARG A 11 -13.68 -27.07 24.54
N SER A 12 -12.53 -27.45 23.96
CA SER A 12 -11.22 -27.37 24.61
C SER A 12 -10.08 -27.48 23.59
N SER A 13 -8.87 -27.13 24.01
CA SER A 13 -7.64 -27.20 23.20
C SER A 13 -6.97 -28.59 23.21
N HIS A 14 -7.47 -29.55 24.00
CA HIS A 14 -6.88 -30.88 24.18
C HIS A 14 -6.50 -31.61 22.88
N PRO A 15 -7.30 -31.55 21.78
CA PRO A 15 -6.96 -32.25 20.54
C PRO A 15 -5.65 -31.79 19.87
N PHE A 16 -5.11 -30.64 20.25
CA PHE A 16 -3.88 -30.08 19.69
C PHE A 16 -2.65 -30.31 20.58
N ARG A 17 -2.82 -31.03 21.71
CA ARG A 17 -1.69 -31.40 22.56
C ARG A 17 -0.67 -32.16 21.71
N ASN A 18 0.59 -31.77 21.83
CA ASN A 18 1.73 -32.37 21.12
C ASN A 18 1.76 -32.18 19.59
N CYS A 19 1.08 -31.17 19.04
CA CYS A 19 1.18 -30.82 17.62
C CYS A 19 2.50 -30.07 17.26
N SER A 20 3.64 -30.55 17.76
CA SER A 20 4.94 -29.87 17.67
C SER A 20 5.50 -29.77 16.24
N ASN A 21 5.07 -30.65 15.33
CA ASN A 21 5.52 -30.69 13.94
C ASN A 21 4.58 -29.98 12.96
N LEU A 22 3.48 -29.40 13.46
CA LEU A 22 2.52 -28.68 12.63
C LEU A 22 3.16 -27.38 12.12
N ARG A 23 3.13 -27.18 10.80
CA ARG A 23 3.73 -26.02 10.11
C ARG A 23 2.68 -25.07 9.55
N THR A 24 1.54 -25.59 9.14
CA THR A 24 0.43 -24.79 8.63
C THR A 24 -0.83 -25.17 9.39
N LEU A 25 -1.50 -24.17 9.95
CA LEU A 25 -2.79 -24.33 10.60
C LEU A 25 -3.78 -23.33 10.03
N ARG A 26 -4.90 -23.85 9.52
CA ARG A 26 -6.02 -23.05 9.01
C ARG A 26 -7.27 -23.39 9.80
N LEU A 27 -7.77 -22.45 10.57
CA LEU A 27 -8.99 -22.54 11.36
C LEU A 27 -10.01 -21.59 10.74
N VAL A 28 -11.00 -22.11 10.04
CA VAL A 28 -11.98 -21.30 9.30
C VAL A 28 -13.39 -21.51 9.86
N LEU A 29 -14.09 -20.44 10.23
CA LEU A 29 -15.41 -20.51 10.87
C LEU A 29 -15.39 -21.40 12.13
N ILE A 30 -14.36 -21.24 12.96
CA ILE A 30 -14.22 -22.02 14.19
C ILE A 30 -14.78 -21.24 15.37
N ASN A 31 -15.64 -21.89 16.12
CA ASN A 31 -16.23 -21.31 17.32
C ASN A 31 -15.57 -21.88 18.57
N ALA A 32 -15.36 -21.05 19.58
CA ALA A 32 -14.96 -21.51 20.91
C ALA A 32 -15.76 -20.78 22.00
N THR A 33 -15.71 -21.34 23.21
CA THR A 33 -16.30 -20.69 24.38
C THR A 33 -15.60 -19.36 24.70
N ASN A 34 -14.28 -19.30 24.54
CA ASN A 34 -13.49 -18.09 24.81
C ASN A 34 -12.14 -18.09 24.04
N ALA A 35 -11.43 -16.96 24.12
CA ALA A 35 -10.11 -16.79 23.49
C ALA A 35 -9.02 -17.70 24.09
N GLU A 36 -9.15 -18.13 25.35
CA GLU A 36 -8.17 -18.97 26.04
C GLU A 36 -8.02 -20.35 25.40
N VAL A 37 -9.11 -20.90 24.86
CA VAL A 37 -9.07 -22.14 24.07
C VAL A 37 -8.11 -21.99 22.90
N PHE A 38 -8.14 -20.86 22.18
CA PHE A 38 -7.24 -20.60 21.07
C PHE A 38 -5.81 -20.31 21.56
N ASN A 39 -5.62 -19.50 22.60
CA ASN A 39 -4.29 -19.22 23.17
C ASN A 39 -3.56 -20.51 23.56
N THR A 40 -4.25 -21.43 24.23
CA THR A 40 -3.70 -22.74 24.62
C THR A 40 -3.43 -23.66 23.43
N LEU A 41 -4.27 -23.59 22.40
CA LEU A 41 -4.08 -24.34 21.16
C LEU A 41 -2.82 -23.87 20.42
N LEU A 42 -2.66 -22.56 20.28
CA LEU A 42 -1.55 -21.96 19.54
C LEU A 42 -0.21 -22.19 20.26
N SER A 43 -0.18 -22.14 21.59
CA SER A 43 1.01 -22.48 22.38
C SER A 43 1.44 -23.95 22.23
N SER A 44 0.50 -24.85 21.90
CA SER A 44 0.78 -26.26 21.63
C SER A 44 1.39 -26.52 20.23
N CYS A 45 1.50 -25.49 19.39
CA CYS A 45 1.97 -25.59 18.00
C CYS A 45 3.23 -24.72 17.73
N PRO A 46 4.38 -25.01 18.37
CA PRO A 46 5.58 -24.15 18.33
C PRO A 46 6.29 -24.08 16.96
N SER A 47 5.99 -24.96 16.01
CA SER A 47 6.64 -25.00 14.69
C SER A 47 5.84 -24.35 13.56
N LEU A 48 4.74 -23.66 13.88
CA LEU A 48 3.92 -22.99 12.88
C LEU A 48 4.72 -21.95 12.08
N LYS A 49 4.53 -22.00 10.77
CA LYS A 49 5.03 -21.03 9.78
C LYS A 49 3.89 -20.25 9.15
N VAL A 50 2.72 -20.87 8.99
CA VAL A 50 1.52 -20.26 8.41
C VAL A 50 0.35 -20.49 9.37
N LEU A 51 -0.32 -19.41 9.75
CA LEU A 51 -1.51 -19.44 10.60
C LEU A 51 -2.61 -18.60 9.98
N VAL A 52 -3.76 -19.22 9.74
CA VAL A 52 -4.98 -18.54 9.26
C VAL A 52 -6.09 -18.80 10.27
N LEU A 53 -6.66 -17.71 10.79
CA LEU A 53 -7.69 -17.71 11.82
C LEU A 53 -8.90 -16.93 11.32
N ASN A 54 -10.01 -17.63 11.11
CA ASN A 54 -11.34 -17.07 11.05
C ASN A 54 -12.12 -17.71 12.21
N ILE A 55 -12.22 -16.99 13.33
CA ILE A 55 -12.65 -17.54 14.61
C ILE A 55 -13.67 -16.64 15.30
N THR A 56 -14.54 -17.23 16.11
CA THR A 56 -15.59 -16.54 16.87
C THR A 56 -15.63 -17.06 18.31
N CYS A 57 -15.87 -16.16 19.27
CA CYS A 57 -16.05 -16.53 20.69
C CYS A 57 -17.50 -16.27 21.13
N PHE A 58 -18.12 -17.24 21.82
CA PHE A 58 -19.50 -17.10 22.28
C PHE A 58 -19.65 -16.15 23.49
N TYR A 59 -18.63 -16.08 24.35
CA TYR A 59 -18.68 -15.24 25.55
C TYR A 59 -17.63 -14.13 25.47
N LYS A 60 -17.98 -12.93 25.94
CA LYS A 60 -17.02 -11.84 26.16
C LYS A 60 -16.02 -12.23 27.23
N THR A 61 -14.88 -12.77 26.82
CA THR A 61 -13.69 -12.76 27.66
C THR A 61 -12.95 -11.47 27.43
N GLY A 62 -12.75 -10.67 28.48
CA GLY A 62 -12.02 -9.39 28.43
C GLY A 62 -10.51 -9.52 28.16
N GLY A 63 -10.05 -10.66 27.63
CA GLY A 63 -8.64 -10.92 27.33
C GLY A 63 -8.38 -10.98 25.82
N PRO A 64 -7.16 -10.63 25.37
CA PRO A 64 -6.79 -10.67 23.96
C PRO A 64 -6.44 -12.08 23.48
N LEU A 65 -6.54 -12.30 22.18
CA LEU A 65 -5.93 -13.44 21.50
C LEU A 65 -4.41 -13.22 21.46
N LYS A 66 -3.65 -14.15 22.05
CA LYS A 66 -2.19 -14.07 22.15
C LYS A 66 -1.54 -15.07 21.21
N ILE A 67 -0.67 -14.57 20.35
CA ILE A 67 0.06 -15.36 19.36
C ILE A 67 1.56 -15.13 19.55
N GLU A 68 2.22 -16.06 20.22
CA GLU A 68 3.66 -16.04 20.44
C GLU A 68 4.33 -17.17 19.66
N ASN A 69 4.93 -16.84 18.52
CA ASN A 69 5.62 -17.84 17.70
C ASN A 69 6.71 -17.23 16.80
N ASN A 70 7.97 -17.46 17.17
CA ASN A 70 9.13 -16.92 16.46
C ASN A 70 9.44 -17.59 15.11
N LYS A 71 8.76 -18.69 14.77
CA LYS A 71 8.88 -19.36 13.46
C LYS A 71 7.76 -18.97 12.50
N LEU A 72 6.74 -18.27 12.99
CA LEU A 72 5.60 -17.82 12.21
C LEU A 72 6.07 -16.81 11.17
N LYS A 73 5.69 -17.04 9.91
CA LYS A 73 6.03 -16.17 8.77
C LYS A 73 4.81 -15.54 8.14
N LEU A 74 3.65 -16.22 8.18
CA LEU A 74 2.37 -15.69 7.73
C LEU A 74 1.34 -15.80 8.85
N LEU A 75 0.66 -14.68 9.11
CA LEU A 75 -0.50 -14.61 9.99
C LEU A 75 -1.65 -13.92 9.25
N HIS A 76 -2.79 -14.61 9.14
CA HIS A 76 -4.04 -14.05 8.63
C HIS A 76 -5.13 -14.20 9.68
N VAL A 77 -5.76 -13.09 10.04
CA VAL A 77 -6.68 -13.00 11.15
C VAL A 77 -7.97 -12.29 10.73
N LEU A 78 -9.07 -12.99 10.91
CA LEU A 78 -10.44 -12.50 10.91
C LEU A 78 -11.05 -12.94 12.25
N LEU A 79 -11.12 -12.01 13.19
CA LEU A 79 -11.78 -12.24 14.48
C LEU A 79 -13.21 -11.74 14.35
N ASN A 80 -14.18 -12.56 14.74
CA ASN A 80 -15.54 -12.10 14.93
C ASN A 80 -15.78 -11.91 16.44
N ASP A 81 -16.82 -11.14 16.76
CA ASP A 81 -17.27 -10.69 18.09
C ASP A 81 -16.70 -11.40 19.34
N ASN A 82 -16.50 -10.60 20.39
CA ASN A 82 -16.16 -11.03 21.76
C ASN A 82 -14.70 -11.42 22.02
N ILE A 83 -13.77 -11.07 21.13
CA ILE A 83 -12.32 -11.12 21.41
C ILE A 83 -11.85 -9.71 21.80
N GLY A 84 -11.25 -9.56 22.98
CA GLY A 84 -10.92 -8.26 23.57
C GLY A 84 -9.70 -7.54 22.96
N GLY A 85 -9.02 -8.16 22.00
CA GLY A 85 -7.81 -7.63 21.36
C GLY A 85 -6.95 -8.71 20.73
N LEU A 86 -5.84 -8.30 20.12
CA LEU A 86 -4.89 -9.16 19.43
C LEU A 86 -3.46 -8.77 19.81
N GLU A 87 -2.75 -9.70 20.44
CA GLU A 87 -1.33 -9.58 20.78
C GLU A 87 -0.52 -10.57 19.93
N VAL A 88 0.38 -10.06 19.09
CA VAL A 88 1.22 -10.88 18.21
C VAL A 88 2.70 -10.62 18.51
N SER A 89 3.44 -11.66 18.83
CA SER A 89 4.89 -11.62 19.03
C SER A 89 5.56 -12.66 18.12
N SER A 90 6.32 -12.17 17.14
CA SER A 90 7.04 -13.03 16.20
C SER A 90 8.21 -12.32 15.53
N THR A 91 9.40 -12.91 15.65
CA THR A 91 10.63 -12.41 15.02
C THR A 91 10.73 -12.73 13.52
N SER A 92 9.96 -13.70 13.02
CA SER A 92 10.08 -14.19 11.63
C SER A 92 8.94 -13.75 10.70
N LEU A 93 7.96 -13.00 11.22
CA LEU A 93 6.74 -12.64 10.49
C LEU A 93 7.08 -11.80 9.25
N ASP A 94 6.72 -12.33 8.08
CA ASP A 94 6.92 -11.66 6.78
C ASP A 94 5.59 -11.06 6.28
N ILE A 95 4.45 -11.70 6.59
CA ILE A 95 3.11 -11.25 6.19
C ILE A 95 2.17 -11.28 7.39
N LEU A 96 1.49 -10.16 7.64
CA LEU A 96 0.37 -10.03 8.56
C LEU A 96 -0.83 -9.49 7.81
N VAL A 97 -1.96 -10.14 8.00
CA VAL A 97 -3.23 -9.77 7.39
C VAL A 97 -4.28 -9.72 8.48
N ILE A 98 -4.93 -8.56 8.61
CA ILE A 98 -6.00 -8.33 9.57
C ILE A 98 -7.23 -7.88 8.78
N GLU A 99 -8.29 -8.69 8.83
CA GLU A 99 -9.60 -8.35 8.23
C GLU A 99 -10.58 -7.77 9.25
N ASP A 100 -10.31 -7.92 10.53
CA ASP A 100 -11.23 -7.53 11.58
C ASP A 100 -11.16 -6.03 11.92
N THR A 101 -12.33 -5.43 12.11
CA THR A 101 -12.56 -4.03 12.53
C THR A 101 -13.24 -3.91 13.89
N SER A 102 -13.42 -5.04 14.59
CA SER A 102 -14.23 -5.15 15.81
C SER A 102 -13.52 -4.66 17.07
N PHE A 103 -12.20 -4.73 17.13
CA PHE A 103 -11.42 -4.23 18.27
C PHE A 103 -10.80 -2.85 18.00
N GLY A 104 -10.73 -2.04 19.07
CA GLY A 104 -10.12 -0.72 19.02
C GLY A 104 -8.60 -0.78 18.86
N LYS A 105 -7.99 0.32 18.40
CA LYS A 105 -6.54 0.43 18.18
C LYS A 105 -5.71 0.02 19.40
N GLU A 106 -6.11 0.44 20.59
CA GLU A 106 -5.40 0.15 21.85
C GLU A 106 -5.45 -1.32 22.26
N CYS A 107 -6.28 -2.11 21.57
CA CYS A 107 -6.42 -3.55 21.78
C CYS A 107 -5.53 -4.37 20.82
N PHE A 108 -4.69 -3.72 20.00
CA PHE A 108 -3.76 -4.38 19.08
C PHE A 108 -2.30 -4.11 19.46
N LEU A 109 -1.54 -5.18 19.67
CA LEU A 109 -0.10 -5.11 19.96
C LEU A 109 0.66 -6.02 19.00
N LEU A 110 1.61 -5.45 18.27
CA LEU A 110 2.51 -6.18 17.38
C LEU A 110 3.97 -5.99 17.78
N SER A 111 4.61 -7.09 18.13
CA SER A 111 6.05 -7.20 18.37
C SER A 111 6.68 -8.02 17.25
N SER A 112 7.01 -7.36 16.14
CA SER A 112 7.71 -7.98 15.01
C SER A 112 8.75 -7.04 14.41
N PRO A 113 10.05 -7.38 14.40
CA PRO A 113 11.10 -6.48 13.92
C PRO A 113 11.07 -6.24 12.41
N LYS A 114 10.53 -7.21 11.65
CA LYS A 114 10.45 -7.16 10.18
C LYS A 114 9.27 -6.36 9.66
N LEU A 115 8.15 -6.39 10.39
CA LEU A 115 6.95 -5.66 10.03
C LEU A 115 6.97 -4.32 10.75
N GLN A 116 7.38 -3.29 10.03
CA GLN A 116 7.34 -1.91 10.50
C GLN A 116 6.35 -1.16 9.64
N PHE A 117 5.22 -0.78 10.22
CA PHE A 117 4.34 0.22 9.64
C PHE A 117 4.31 1.41 10.59
N THR A 118 4.58 2.59 10.05
CA THR A 118 4.66 3.82 10.83
C THR A 118 3.28 4.39 11.13
N LYS A 119 2.24 3.85 10.48
CA LYS A 119 0.87 4.34 10.53
C LYS A 119 -0.10 3.23 10.92
N ASN A 120 -0.87 3.51 11.97
CA ASN A 120 -2.04 2.71 12.29
C ASN A 120 -3.19 3.30 11.47
N PHE A 121 -3.57 2.64 10.38
CA PHE A 121 -4.67 3.06 9.50
C PHE A 121 -6.01 2.84 10.22
N SER A 122 -6.36 3.74 11.14
CA SER A 122 -7.64 3.72 11.82
C SER A 122 -8.66 4.59 11.08
N VAL A 123 -9.84 4.06 10.82
CA VAL A 123 -10.97 4.80 10.27
C VAL A 123 -12.05 4.90 11.36
N THR A 124 -12.50 6.10 11.71
CA THR A 124 -13.55 6.33 12.74
C THR A 124 -13.26 5.71 14.12
N GLY A 125 -11.99 5.61 14.52
CA GLY A 125 -11.58 5.01 15.81
C GLY A 125 -11.55 3.48 15.83
N ARG A 126 -11.89 2.82 14.72
CA ARG A 126 -11.74 1.37 14.52
C ARG A 126 -10.48 1.07 13.72
N PHE A 127 -9.93 -0.12 13.91
CA PHE A 127 -8.85 -0.63 13.08
C PHE A 127 -9.42 -0.93 11.68
N ALA A 128 -8.82 -0.37 10.62
CA ALA A 128 -9.23 -0.73 9.26
C ALA A 128 -8.54 -2.05 8.85
N PRO A 129 -9.15 -2.84 7.96
CA PRO A 129 -8.50 -4.02 7.42
C PRO A 129 -7.15 -3.65 6.79
N HIS A 130 -6.11 -4.37 7.18
CA HIS A 130 -4.74 -4.01 6.87
C HIS A 130 -3.89 -5.21 6.49
N ILE A 131 -3.05 -5.02 5.48
CA ILE A 131 -2.02 -5.98 5.09
C ILE A 131 -0.64 -5.37 5.35
N SER A 132 0.15 -6.02 6.19
CA SER A 132 1.58 -5.70 6.35
C SER A 132 2.43 -6.76 5.68
N TYR A 133 3.26 -6.34 4.74
CA TYR A 133 4.11 -7.25 3.98
C TYR A 133 5.57 -6.76 3.96
N ASN A 134 6.45 -7.47 4.66
CA ASN A 134 7.89 -7.39 4.44
C ASN A 134 8.28 -8.32 3.27
N ILE A 135 8.40 -7.75 2.08
CA ILE A 135 8.78 -8.50 0.89
C ILE A 135 10.24 -8.94 1.05
N SER A 136 10.57 -10.18 0.71
CA SER A 136 11.93 -10.71 0.84
C SER A 136 12.44 -11.25 -0.50
N LYS A 137 13.77 -11.34 -0.65
CA LYS A 137 14.41 -11.94 -1.83
C LYS A 137 14.20 -13.46 -1.95
N GLU A 138 14.18 -14.16 -0.82
CA GLU A 138 14.20 -15.63 -0.80
C GLU A 138 12.93 -16.23 -1.40
N LYS A 139 13.02 -17.43 -2.00
CA LYS A 139 11.85 -18.18 -2.45
C LYS A 139 10.91 -18.40 -1.26
N SER A 140 9.82 -17.65 -1.26
CA SER A 140 8.96 -17.51 -0.10
C SER A 140 7.70 -18.32 -0.34
N ILE A 141 7.64 -19.51 0.25
CA ILE A 141 6.41 -20.33 0.32
C ILE A 141 5.25 -19.48 0.86
N VAL A 142 5.57 -18.50 1.70
CA VAL A 142 4.63 -17.56 2.31
C VAL A 142 4.03 -16.59 1.29
N HIS A 143 4.81 -16.16 0.28
CA HIS A 143 4.29 -15.35 -0.83
C HIS A 143 3.30 -16.15 -1.67
N GLU A 144 3.68 -17.37 -2.08
CA GLU A 144 2.79 -18.27 -2.84
C GLU A 144 1.50 -18.58 -2.06
N GLU A 145 1.61 -18.83 -0.75
CA GLU A 145 0.47 -19.05 0.14
C GLU A 145 -0.45 -17.82 0.22
N PHE A 146 0.13 -16.62 0.31
CA PHE A 146 -0.62 -15.37 0.30
C PHE A 146 -1.36 -15.16 -1.02
N MET A 147 -0.65 -15.30 -2.14
CA MET A 147 -1.18 -15.07 -3.48
C MET A 147 -2.27 -16.07 -3.89
N ASN A 148 -2.15 -17.33 -3.48
CA ASN A 148 -3.08 -18.37 -3.90
C ASN A 148 -4.31 -18.51 -2.99
N ASN A 149 -4.17 -18.20 -1.69
CA ASN A 149 -5.17 -18.58 -0.68
C ASN A 149 -5.73 -17.42 0.15
N ILE A 150 -5.17 -16.21 0.06
CA ILE A 150 -5.52 -15.09 0.97
C ILE A 150 -5.86 -13.82 0.20
N SER A 151 -5.04 -13.45 -0.78
CA SER A 151 -5.20 -12.20 -1.53
C SER A 151 -6.54 -12.07 -2.25
N GLY A 152 -7.06 -13.17 -2.82
CA GLY A 152 -8.39 -13.18 -3.48
C GLY A 152 -9.51 -12.74 -2.55
N GLY A 153 -9.55 -13.23 -1.30
CA GLY A 153 -10.56 -12.83 -0.33
C GLY A 153 -10.52 -11.34 0.00
N LEU A 154 -9.35 -10.79 0.29
CA LEU A 154 -9.20 -9.37 0.66
C LEU A 154 -9.34 -8.40 -0.49
N CYS A 155 -8.86 -8.77 -1.67
CA CYS A 155 -8.91 -7.92 -2.85
C CYS A 155 -10.28 -7.98 -3.54
N GLU A 156 -11.07 -9.05 -3.32
CA GLU A 156 -12.38 -9.27 -3.95
C GLU A 156 -13.58 -9.11 -2.99
N LEU A 157 -13.39 -9.11 -1.66
CA LEU A 157 -14.49 -8.96 -0.70
C LEU A 157 -15.26 -7.66 -0.92
N ILE A 158 -16.54 -7.82 -1.26
CA ILE A 158 -17.56 -6.77 -1.41
C ILE A 158 -17.95 -6.26 -0.02
N GLY A 159 -17.55 -5.03 0.28
CA GLY A 159 -17.97 -4.29 1.47
C GLY A 159 -17.31 -2.91 1.51
N ASP A 160 -18.05 -1.89 1.93
CA ASP A 160 -17.67 -0.47 1.99
C ASP A 160 -16.54 -0.15 3.00
N VAL A 161 -15.72 -1.14 3.38
CA VAL A 161 -14.63 -0.93 4.32
C VAL A 161 -13.37 -0.57 3.55
N ASP A 162 -12.94 0.66 3.71
CA ASP A 162 -11.65 1.17 3.25
C ASP A 162 -10.49 0.28 3.74
N LYS A 163 -9.69 -0.28 2.83
CA LYS A 163 -8.57 -1.20 3.11
C LYS A 163 -7.22 -0.52 2.92
N SER A 164 -6.24 -0.88 3.74
CA SER A 164 -4.89 -0.32 3.67
C SER A 164 -3.81 -1.39 3.55
N MET A 165 -2.64 -1.00 3.05
CA MET A 165 -1.48 -1.88 2.94
C MET A 165 -0.20 -1.14 3.34
N SER A 166 0.71 -1.83 4.02
CA SER A 166 2.06 -1.37 4.31
C SER A 166 3.08 -2.38 3.78
N VAL A 167 4.03 -1.93 2.98
CA VAL A 167 5.05 -2.77 2.35
C VAL A 167 6.45 -2.30 2.72
N ASN A 168 7.30 -3.23 3.12
CA ASN A 168 8.74 -2.99 3.21
C ASN A 168 9.45 -3.64 2.02
N ILE A 169 10.18 -2.85 1.24
CA ILE A 169 10.73 -3.27 -0.06
C ILE A 169 12.12 -2.70 -0.32
N ASP A 170 12.96 -3.52 -0.97
CA ASP A 170 14.15 -3.08 -1.68
C ASP A 170 13.84 -2.95 -3.18
N LEU A 171 13.77 -1.73 -3.70
CA LEU A 171 13.55 -1.48 -5.12
C LEU A 171 14.73 -1.96 -5.98
N MET A 172 15.92 -2.11 -5.40
CA MET A 172 17.08 -2.65 -6.09
C MET A 172 16.99 -4.16 -6.34
N ASN A 173 16.00 -4.81 -5.73
CA ASN A 173 15.83 -6.23 -5.79
C ASN A 173 14.67 -6.62 -6.71
N ARG A 174 15.00 -7.09 -7.91
CA ARG A 174 14.03 -7.53 -8.92
C ARG A 174 12.97 -8.51 -8.37
N THR A 175 13.38 -9.46 -7.52
CA THR A 175 12.42 -10.43 -6.95
C THR A 175 11.42 -9.74 -6.03
N GLU A 176 11.85 -8.71 -5.29
CA GLU A 176 10.95 -7.97 -4.42
C GLU A 176 10.00 -7.07 -5.21
N VAL A 177 10.50 -6.39 -6.25
CA VAL A 177 9.66 -5.55 -7.12
C VAL A 177 8.62 -6.40 -7.88
N GLU A 178 9.01 -7.57 -8.37
CA GLU A 178 8.08 -8.49 -9.03
C GLU A 178 6.97 -8.95 -8.08
N ARG A 179 7.30 -9.25 -6.83
CA ARG A 179 6.30 -9.60 -5.81
C ARG A 179 5.38 -8.45 -5.50
N LEU A 180 5.91 -7.22 -5.41
CA LEU A 180 5.07 -6.04 -5.24
C LEU A 180 4.11 -5.88 -6.41
N ARG A 181 4.59 -6.04 -7.64
CA ARG A 181 3.75 -6.01 -8.85
C ARG A 181 2.60 -7.00 -8.75
N GLN A 182 2.91 -8.25 -8.39
CA GLN A 182 1.92 -9.31 -8.27
C GLN A 182 0.85 -8.96 -7.22
N VAL A 183 1.27 -8.45 -6.06
CA VAL A 183 0.32 -8.07 -5.00
C VAL A 183 -0.55 -6.88 -5.41
N LEU A 184 0.04 -5.82 -5.98
CA LEU A 184 -0.72 -4.64 -6.42
C LEU A 184 -1.61 -4.97 -7.64
N GLY A 185 -1.21 -5.91 -8.48
CA GLY A 185 -1.97 -6.35 -9.65
C GLY A 185 -3.30 -7.05 -9.29
N LEU A 186 -3.39 -7.66 -8.11
CA LEU A 186 -4.63 -8.25 -7.60
C LEU A 186 -5.61 -7.21 -7.05
N TRP A 187 -5.17 -5.98 -6.84
CA TRP A 187 -5.95 -4.97 -6.16
C TRP A 187 -6.85 -4.22 -7.15
N ILE A 188 -8.10 -4.67 -7.26
CA ILE A 188 -9.08 -4.19 -8.25
C ILE A 188 -9.94 -3.01 -7.78
N HIS A 189 -9.95 -2.73 -6.47
CA HIS A 189 -10.72 -1.65 -5.86
C HIS A 189 -9.82 -0.50 -5.40
N GLU A 190 -10.39 0.66 -5.12
CA GLU A 190 -9.61 1.78 -4.58
C GLU A 190 -9.12 1.46 -3.16
N MET A 191 -7.79 1.52 -2.96
CA MET A 191 -7.14 1.37 -1.66
C MET A 191 -7.21 2.69 -0.88
N LEU A 192 -7.49 2.65 0.41
CA LEU A 192 -7.47 3.86 1.25
C LEU A 192 -6.06 4.43 1.39
N ALA A 193 -5.12 3.56 1.74
CA ALA A 193 -3.74 3.97 1.91
C ALA A 193 -2.76 2.86 1.59
N LEU A 194 -1.70 3.22 0.85
CA LEU A 194 -0.52 2.41 0.64
C LEU A 194 0.66 3.08 1.33
N GLU A 195 1.29 2.40 2.28
CA GLU A 195 2.57 2.79 2.87
C GLU A 195 3.67 1.93 2.29
N ILE A 196 4.73 2.58 1.81
CA ILE A 196 5.93 1.94 1.28
C ILE A 196 7.10 2.43 2.11
N THR A 197 7.83 1.48 2.66
CA THR A 197 9.06 1.70 3.41
C THR A 197 10.21 1.16 2.59
N PHE A 198 11.15 2.03 2.24
CA PHE A 198 12.36 1.62 1.53
C PHE A 198 13.38 1.08 2.53
N LYS A 199 13.98 -0.06 2.17
CA LYS A 199 15.08 -0.66 2.94
C LYS A 199 16.37 0.12 2.71
N ASP A 200 17.10 0.38 3.79
CA ASP A 200 18.42 1.01 3.70
C ASP A 200 19.41 0.06 3.02
N ASN A 201 19.81 0.39 1.80
CA ASN A 201 20.85 -0.35 1.08
C ASN A 201 22.20 0.35 1.21
N SER A 202 23.02 -0.07 2.18
CA SER A 202 24.44 0.31 2.24
C SER A 202 25.29 -0.44 1.20
N ASN A 203 24.75 -1.49 0.57
CA ASN A 203 25.51 -2.46 -0.23
C ASN A 203 24.93 -2.66 -1.64
N ALA A 204 24.33 -1.62 -2.25
CA ALA A 204 23.86 -1.73 -3.63
C ALA A 204 25.07 -1.83 -4.59
N THR A 205 25.13 -2.91 -5.37
CA THR A 205 26.04 -3.03 -6.51
C THR A 205 25.54 -2.15 -7.64
N ASN A 206 26.43 -1.29 -8.16
CA ASN A 206 26.26 -0.30 -9.23
C ASN A 206 25.92 -0.91 -10.61
N GLU A 207 24.91 -1.75 -10.72
CA GLU A 207 24.37 -2.13 -12.02
C GLU A 207 23.08 -1.35 -12.25
N SER A 208 23.18 -0.35 -13.12
CA SER A 208 22.07 0.42 -13.69
C SER A 208 21.22 -0.53 -14.57
N TRP A 209 20.02 -0.86 -14.10
CA TRP A 209 18.96 -1.54 -14.89
C TRP A 209 17.77 -0.59 -15.14
N GLU A 210 18.11 0.70 -15.22
CA GLU A 210 17.33 1.93 -14.98
C GLU A 210 16.08 2.23 -15.85
N LYS A 211 15.64 1.41 -16.80
CA LYS A 211 14.49 1.81 -17.67
C LYS A 211 13.38 0.79 -17.88
N LYS A 212 13.69 -0.49 -18.02
CA LYS A 212 12.69 -1.48 -18.49
C LYS A 212 11.69 -1.97 -17.43
N LEU A 213 11.85 -1.61 -16.15
CA LEU A 213 11.01 -2.18 -15.09
C LEU A 213 9.68 -1.42 -14.92
N TRP A 214 9.72 -0.11 -15.12
CA TRP A 214 8.59 0.81 -14.97
C TRP A 214 8.01 1.27 -16.30
N GLU A 215 8.74 1.05 -17.39
CA GLU A 215 8.26 1.27 -18.76
C GLU A 215 7.35 0.12 -19.18
N GLU A 216 6.30 0.46 -19.92
CA GLU A 216 5.34 -0.46 -20.51
C GLU A 216 6.08 -1.51 -21.36
N ASP A 217 5.92 -2.80 -21.05
CA ASP A 217 6.35 -3.86 -21.96
C ASP A 217 5.56 -3.67 -23.27
N ASN A 218 6.24 -3.17 -24.31
CA ASN A 218 5.72 -3.06 -25.67
C ASN A 218 5.71 -4.45 -26.35
N ASP A 219 5.26 -5.48 -25.64
CA ASP A 219 5.05 -6.80 -26.24
C ASP A 219 3.63 -6.82 -26.83
N HIS A 220 3.55 -7.13 -28.11
CA HIS A 220 2.35 -6.97 -28.92
C HIS A 220 1.14 -7.69 -28.29
N ASN A 221 0.12 -6.89 -27.92
CA ASN A 221 -1.27 -7.23 -27.52
C ASN A 221 -1.70 -7.05 -26.06
N ASN A 222 -0.88 -6.57 -25.11
CA ASN A 222 -1.41 -6.03 -23.84
C ASN A 222 -0.38 -5.17 -23.11
N VAL A 223 -0.59 -3.85 -23.07
CA VAL A 223 0.18 -2.93 -22.24
C VAL A 223 -0.14 -3.20 -20.77
N VAL A 224 0.67 -4.01 -20.08
CA VAL A 224 0.53 -4.21 -18.64
C VAL A 224 1.22 -3.05 -17.93
N ALA A 225 0.52 -1.92 -17.82
CA ALA A 225 1.00 -0.77 -17.05
C ALA A 225 1.27 -1.19 -15.59
N PHE A 226 2.47 -0.92 -15.06
CA PHE A 226 2.73 -1.16 -13.64
C PHE A 226 1.96 -0.15 -12.78
N PRO A 227 1.31 -0.58 -11.68
CA PRO A 227 1.16 -1.97 -11.23
C PRO A 227 0.03 -2.71 -11.96
N ASN A 228 -1.04 -1.99 -12.31
CA ASN A 228 -2.13 -2.37 -13.23
C ASN A 228 -2.90 -1.08 -13.57
N ALA A 229 -3.48 -0.94 -14.76
CA ALA A 229 -4.29 0.22 -15.16
C ALA A 229 -5.48 0.50 -14.22
N MET A 230 -6.00 -0.54 -13.55
CA MET A 230 -7.13 -0.45 -12.62
C MET A 230 -6.72 -0.10 -11.18
N PHE A 231 -5.45 -0.23 -10.83
CA PHE A 231 -5.00 0.01 -9.47
C PHE A 231 -5.17 1.48 -9.08
N ARG A 232 -5.86 1.73 -7.96
CA ARG A 232 -6.08 3.07 -7.41
C ARG A 232 -5.82 3.07 -5.91
N VAL A 233 -5.23 4.16 -5.41
CA VAL A 233 -4.98 4.42 -4.00
C VAL A 233 -5.27 5.88 -3.68
N LYS A 234 -6.07 6.15 -2.64
CA LYS A 234 -6.37 7.52 -2.20
C LYS A 234 -5.10 8.21 -1.70
N THR A 235 -4.42 7.58 -0.74
CA THR A 235 -3.22 8.15 -0.12
C THR A 235 -1.99 7.25 -0.26
N LEU A 236 -0.93 7.75 -0.89
CA LEU A 236 0.38 7.08 -0.93
C LEU A 236 1.32 7.67 0.12
N TRP A 237 1.92 6.83 0.94
CA TRP A 237 2.99 7.19 1.87
C TRP A 237 4.29 6.50 1.44
N MET A 238 5.35 7.28 1.32
CA MET A 238 6.70 6.82 1.06
C MET A 238 7.59 7.21 2.23
N THR A 239 8.19 6.22 2.88
CA THR A 239 9.03 6.41 4.06
C THR A 239 10.43 5.89 3.80
N ASN A 240 11.41 6.50 4.46
CA ASN A 240 12.84 6.33 4.18
C ASN A 240 13.21 6.68 2.73
N PHE A 241 12.52 7.66 2.15
CA PHE A 241 12.82 8.11 0.79
C PHE A 241 14.21 8.75 0.75
N SER A 242 15.09 8.15 -0.03
CA SER A 242 16.47 8.55 -0.27
C SER A 242 16.63 9.41 -1.52
N GLY A 243 15.61 9.46 -2.38
CA GLY A 243 15.66 10.19 -3.64
C GLY A 243 16.49 9.49 -4.72
N SER A 244 16.76 8.19 -4.57
CA SER A 244 17.43 7.41 -5.60
C SER A 244 16.63 7.42 -6.91
N GLU A 245 17.31 7.17 -8.02
CA GLU A 245 16.66 7.15 -9.34
C GLU A 245 15.51 6.14 -9.38
N GLU A 246 15.65 4.99 -8.73
CA GLU A 246 14.65 3.92 -8.69
C GLU A 246 13.44 4.31 -7.85
N GLU A 247 13.65 4.94 -6.69
CA GLU A 247 12.56 5.45 -5.86
C GLU A 247 11.81 6.58 -6.57
N PHE A 248 12.54 7.47 -7.24
CA PHE A 248 11.95 8.55 -8.04
C PHE A 248 11.18 8.01 -9.25
N ALA A 249 11.74 7.05 -9.98
CA ALA A 249 11.10 6.42 -11.13
C ALA A 249 9.84 5.65 -10.72
N PHE A 250 9.90 4.92 -9.60
CA PHE A 250 8.74 4.24 -9.03
C PHE A 250 7.62 5.21 -8.66
N ALA A 251 7.94 6.29 -7.92
CA ALA A 251 6.97 7.34 -7.59
C ALA A 251 6.39 8.00 -8.85
N SER A 252 7.24 8.37 -9.78
CA SER A 252 6.85 8.98 -11.05
C SER A 252 5.96 8.07 -11.88
N CYS A 253 6.22 6.75 -11.87
CA CYS A 253 5.38 5.74 -12.52
C CYS A 253 3.96 5.73 -11.93
N LEU A 254 3.83 5.66 -10.59
CA LEU A 254 2.53 5.70 -9.92
C LEU A 254 1.75 6.99 -10.24
N ILE A 255 2.45 8.13 -10.24
CA ILE A 255 1.88 9.40 -10.66
C ILE A 255 1.46 9.31 -12.13
N LYS A 256 2.35 8.95 -13.06
CA LYS A 256 2.09 8.88 -14.52
C LYS A 256 0.96 7.90 -14.90
N HIS A 257 0.71 6.87 -14.11
CA HIS A 257 -0.45 5.98 -14.33
C HIS A 257 -1.70 6.40 -13.55
N GLY A 258 -1.60 7.37 -12.64
CA GLY A 258 -2.76 7.94 -11.95
C GLY A 258 -3.34 6.99 -10.95
N THR A 259 -2.47 6.17 -10.40
CA THR A 259 -2.80 5.25 -9.34
C THR A 259 -3.06 6.02 -8.05
N VAL A 260 -2.36 7.14 -7.81
CA VAL A 260 -2.57 8.01 -6.64
C VAL A 260 -3.67 9.04 -6.92
N VAL A 261 -4.74 8.99 -6.15
CA VAL A 261 -5.97 9.78 -6.37
C VAL A 261 -5.95 11.09 -5.58
N ASP A 262 -5.74 11.05 -4.26
CA ASP A 262 -5.87 12.24 -3.42
C ASP A 262 -4.53 12.90 -3.15
N ARG A 263 -3.61 12.19 -2.51
CA ARG A 263 -2.36 12.79 -2.04
C ARG A 263 -1.23 11.77 -1.91
N MET A 264 -0.03 12.32 -2.00
CA MET A 264 1.22 11.61 -1.80
C MET A 264 2.00 12.29 -0.67
N MET A 265 2.55 11.48 0.23
CA MET A 265 3.28 11.93 1.40
C MET A 265 4.66 11.29 1.40
N ILE A 266 5.72 12.10 1.38
CA ILE A 266 7.10 11.62 1.37
C ILE A 266 7.77 11.99 2.69
N LYS A 267 8.29 10.99 3.39
CA LYS A 267 9.12 11.14 4.58
C LYS A 267 10.53 10.70 4.24
N THR A 268 11.45 11.65 4.30
CA THR A 268 12.86 11.46 3.98
C THR A 268 13.63 10.92 5.19
N THR A 269 14.72 10.22 4.94
CA THR A 269 15.60 9.73 6.02
C THR A 269 16.34 10.92 6.64
N SER A 270 16.34 11.01 7.98
CA SER A 270 16.93 12.15 8.70
C SER A 270 18.46 12.15 8.78
N ALA A 271 19.13 11.15 8.19
CA ALA A 271 20.55 10.87 8.41
C ALA A 271 21.50 11.43 7.33
N PHE A 272 21.03 12.33 6.46
CA PHE A 272 21.78 12.77 5.30
C PHE A 272 22.62 14.04 5.54
N THR A 273 23.74 14.14 4.81
CA THR A 273 24.53 15.37 4.72
C THR A 273 23.70 16.49 4.08
N ALA A 274 24.09 17.76 4.30
CA ALA A 274 23.37 18.90 3.74
C ALA A 274 23.22 18.85 2.21
N SER A 275 24.25 18.35 1.49
CA SER A 275 24.20 18.15 0.03
C SER A 275 23.14 17.12 -0.38
N LYS A 276 23.13 15.96 0.29
CA LYS A 276 22.18 14.90 -0.01
C LYS A 276 20.75 15.27 0.37
N LYS A 277 20.57 16.12 1.38
CA LYS A 277 19.26 16.72 1.71
C LYS A 277 18.73 17.59 0.57
N LEU A 278 19.58 18.43 -0.04
CA LEU A 278 19.22 19.28 -1.19
C LEU A 278 18.80 18.45 -2.41
N GLU A 279 19.54 17.38 -2.71
CA GLU A 279 19.20 16.46 -3.82
C GLU A 279 17.82 15.82 -3.62
N ILE A 280 17.52 15.39 -2.38
CA ILE A 280 16.22 14.82 -2.03
C ILE A 280 15.10 15.86 -2.15
N GLU A 281 15.33 17.09 -1.66
CA GLU A 281 14.36 18.18 -1.79
C GLU A 281 14.06 18.47 -3.26
N ALA A 282 15.08 18.54 -4.12
CA ALA A 282 14.90 18.72 -5.56
C ALA A 282 14.11 17.56 -6.21
N ALA A 283 14.38 16.31 -5.82
CA ALA A 283 13.61 15.16 -6.30
C ALA A 283 12.14 15.21 -5.85
N VAL A 284 11.88 15.60 -4.60
CA VAL A 284 10.52 15.77 -4.06
C VAL A 284 9.78 16.90 -4.78
N ASP A 285 10.43 18.02 -5.09
CA ASP A 285 9.81 19.13 -5.81
C ASP A 285 9.45 18.74 -7.25
N LYS A 286 10.31 17.99 -7.95
CA LYS A 286 9.98 17.40 -9.26
C LYS A 286 8.77 16.46 -9.18
N LEU A 287 8.67 15.63 -8.14
CA LEU A 287 7.50 14.76 -7.94
C LEU A 287 6.22 15.56 -7.65
N ARG A 288 6.30 16.67 -6.91
CA ARG A 288 5.17 17.56 -6.65
C ARG A 288 4.66 18.18 -7.94
N GLU A 289 5.56 18.65 -8.79
CA GLU A 289 5.24 19.14 -10.12
C GLU A 289 4.52 18.07 -10.94
N HIS A 290 5.09 16.87 -11.08
CA HIS A 290 4.47 15.74 -11.79
C HIS A 290 3.05 15.44 -11.28
N PHE A 291 2.85 15.43 -9.96
CA PHE A 291 1.55 15.16 -9.35
C PHE A 291 0.53 16.27 -9.62
N LEU A 292 0.95 17.53 -9.54
CA LEU A 292 0.07 18.66 -9.83
C LEU A 292 -0.33 18.69 -11.30
N PHE A 293 0.64 18.53 -12.22
CA PHE A 293 0.37 18.50 -13.66
C PHE A 293 -0.63 17.42 -14.04
N ARG A 294 -0.53 16.24 -13.43
CA ARG A 294 -1.52 15.19 -13.64
C ARG A 294 -2.92 15.59 -13.18
N LYS A 295 -3.05 16.22 -12.01
CA LYS A 295 -4.37 16.62 -11.51
C LYS A 295 -5.03 17.62 -12.46
N ILE A 296 -4.27 18.56 -13.00
CA ILE A 296 -4.73 19.49 -14.04
C ILE A 296 -5.20 18.73 -15.28
N LEU A 297 -4.41 17.78 -15.78
CA LEU A 297 -4.78 16.92 -16.92
C LEU A 297 -6.09 16.13 -16.69
N GLN A 298 -6.31 15.63 -15.48
CA GLN A 298 -7.54 14.92 -15.13
C GLN A 298 -8.73 15.86 -15.07
N ALA A 299 -8.54 17.05 -14.49
CA ALA A 299 -9.56 18.08 -14.35
C ALA A 299 -10.02 18.62 -15.71
N ALA A 300 -9.11 18.70 -16.69
CA ALA A 300 -9.41 19.18 -18.04
C ALA A 300 -10.14 18.15 -18.95
N LYS A 301 -10.49 16.96 -18.44
CA LYS A 301 -11.27 15.98 -19.22
C LYS A 301 -12.72 16.47 -19.41
N PRO A 302 -13.27 16.36 -20.63
CA PRO A 302 -14.53 17.01 -21.03
C PRO A 302 -15.82 16.50 -20.34
N SER A 303 -15.72 15.59 -19.38
CA SER A 303 -16.86 15.02 -18.64
C SER A 303 -17.21 15.76 -17.34
N VAL A 304 -16.46 16.79 -16.93
CA VAL A 304 -16.70 17.56 -15.70
C VAL A 304 -17.42 18.87 -16.03
N PRO A 305 -18.58 19.19 -15.42
CA PRO A 305 -19.44 20.30 -15.85
C PRO A 305 -18.86 21.70 -15.60
N VAL A 306 -17.96 21.85 -14.62
CA VAL A 306 -17.18 23.05 -14.29
C VAL A 306 -15.87 22.59 -13.65
N VAL A 307 -14.73 23.11 -14.09
CA VAL A 307 -13.42 22.74 -13.53
C VAL A 307 -12.90 23.87 -12.64
N GLU A 308 -12.71 23.56 -11.37
CA GLU A 308 -12.15 24.46 -10.36
C GLU A 308 -10.77 23.94 -9.93
N GLU A 309 -9.72 24.72 -10.13
CA GLU A 309 -8.37 24.40 -9.64
C GLU A 309 -7.90 25.46 -8.64
N LYS A 310 -7.40 25.03 -7.47
CA LYS A 310 -7.04 25.95 -6.40
C LYS A 310 -5.79 26.78 -6.76
N LYS A 311 -5.87 28.11 -6.67
CA LYS A 311 -4.79 29.05 -7.01
C LYS A 311 -3.52 28.80 -6.22
N ASP A 312 -3.61 28.50 -4.93
CA ASP A 312 -2.42 28.23 -4.09
C ASP A 312 -1.63 27.01 -4.58
N ARG A 313 -2.29 26.04 -5.21
CA ARG A 313 -1.62 24.82 -5.70
C ARG A 313 -0.81 25.12 -6.94
N VAL A 314 -1.40 25.81 -7.92
CA VAL A 314 -0.74 26.13 -9.20
C VAL A 314 0.13 27.38 -9.13
N GLY A 315 -0.23 28.37 -8.31
CA GLY A 315 0.52 29.60 -8.08
C GLY A 315 1.81 29.42 -7.29
N SER A 316 1.99 28.26 -6.66
CA SER A 316 3.28 27.88 -6.08
C SER A 316 4.34 27.54 -7.14
N LEU A 317 3.92 27.25 -8.39
CA LEU A 317 4.82 26.96 -9.50
C LEU A 317 5.07 28.22 -10.33
N ARG A 318 6.34 28.51 -10.60
CA ARG A 318 6.73 29.62 -11.48
C ARG A 318 6.15 29.39 -12.89
N GLY A 319 5.29 30.30 -13.35
CA GLY A 319 4.62 30.18 -14.64
C GLY A 319 3.36 29.30 -14.64
N GLY A 320 3.00 28.69 -13.50
CA GLY A 320 1.88 27.76 -13.44
C GLY A 320 0.53 28.44 -13.69
N ILE A 321 0.35 29.66 -13.18
CA ILE A 321 -0.89 30.40 -13.36
C ILE A 321 -1.02 30.86 -14.81
N GLU A 322 0.05 31.35 -15.41
CA GLU A 322 0.12 31.75 -16.81
C GLU A 322 -0.17 30.56 -17.74
N PHE A 323 0.34 29.37 -17.39
CA PHE A 323 0.03 28.14 -18.12
C PHE A 323 -1.46 27.76 -18.05
N MET A 324 -2.10 27.92 -16.89
CA MET A 324 -3.53 27.67 -16.74
C MET A 324 -4.36 28.67 -17.56
N GLU A 325 -3.96 29.94 -17.58
CA GLU A 325 -4.60 30.96 -18.41
C GLU A 325 -4.49 30.61 -19.90
N LEU A 326 -3.35 30.07 -20.36
CA LEU A 326 -3.19 29.55 -21.73
C LEU A 326 -4.10 28.36 -22.03
N CYS A 327 -4.47 27.58 -21.01
CA CYS A 327 -5.43 26.47 -21.14
C CYS A 327 -6.91 26.93 -21.06
N GLY A 328 -7.16 28.24 -20.96
CA GLY A 328 -8.50 28.83 -20.92
C GLY A 328 -9.05 29.07 -19.51
N PHE A 329 -8.27 28.83 -18.45
CA PHE A 329 -8.71 29.10 -17.08
C PHE A 329 -8.68 30.60 -16.78
N GLU A 330 -9.66 31.07 -16.03
CA GLU A 330 -9.81 32.46 -15.64
C GLU A 330 -9.51 32.68 -14.16
N LYS A 331 -8.84 33.80 -13.88
CA LYS A 331 -8.70 34.31 -12.52
C LYS A 331 -9.99 35.02 -12.13
N MET A 332 -10.71 34.47 -11.16
CA MET A 332 -11.78 35.20 -10.50
C MET A 332 -11.18 36.11 -9.41
N GLU A 333 -11.49 37.40 -9.45
CA GLU A 333 -11.02 38.37 -8.44
C GLU A 333 -11.59 38.01 -7.06
N GLY A 334 -10.73 37.89 -6.05
CA GLY A 334 -11.12 37.56 -4.68
C GLY A 334 -11.38 36.07 -4.39
N GLU A 335 -11.33 35.18 -5.39
CA GLU A 335 -11.56 33.76 -5.19
C GLU A 335 -10.28 32.92 -5.12
N GLU A 336 -10.35 31.82 -4.36
CA GLU A 336 -9.27 30.86 -4.12
C GLU A 336 -9.01 29.92 -5.31
N PHE A 337 -9.83 30.00 -6.37
CA PHE A 337 -9.84 29.07 -7.50
C PHE A 337 -9.63 29.76 -8.85
N LEU A 338 -9.07 29.00 -9.79
CA LEU A 338 -9.11 29.23 -11.23
C LEU A 338 -10.28 28.43 -11.80
N LEU A 339 -11.06 29.07 -12.64
CA LEU A 339 -12.26 28.48 -13.24
C LEU A 339 -12.06 28.30 -14.74
N LEU A 340 -12.43 27.14 -15.28
CA LEU A 340 -12.53 26.94 -16.72
C LEU A 340 -14.02 26.93 -17.12
N PRO A 341 -14.54 28.02 -17.70
CA PRO A 341 -15.93 28.09 -18.17
C PRO A 341 -16.18 27.05 -19.27
N ARG A 342 -17.33 26.39 -19.22
CA ARG A 342 -17.68 25.29 -20.14
C ARG A 342 -17.64 25.71 -21.62
N ASP A 343 -18.03 26.95 -21.89
CA ASP A 343 -18.01 27.57 -23.21
C ASP A 343 -16.61 27.92 -23.73
N LYS A 344 -15.60 27.91 -22.85
CA LYS A 344 -14.20 28.20 -23.16
C LYS A 344 -13.30 26.96 -23.16
N VAL A 345 -13.88 25.77 -22.98
CA VAL A 345 -13.16 24.50 -23.08
C VAL A 345 -12.81 24.22 -24.55
N ASP A 346 -11.60 24.61 -24.95
CA ASP A 346 -11.02 24.18 -26.23
C ASP A 346 -10.27 22.85 -26.04
N SER A 347 -10.90 21.78 -26.54
CA SER A 347 -10.34 20.44 -26.43
C SER A 347 -9.00 20.29 -27.17
N ALA A 348 -8.75 21.05 -28.24
CA ALA A 348 -7.48 21.00 -28.97
C ALA A 348 -6.36 21.66 -28.16
N ILE A 349 -6.64 22.80 -27.52
CA ILE A 349 -5.67 23.48 -26.64
C ILE A 349 -5.36 22.61 -25.42
N ILE A 350 -6.37 22.05 -24.77
CA ILE A 350 -6.19 21.17 -23.61
C ILE A 350 -5.41 19.91 -23.96
N ASN A 351 -5.73 19.27 -25.10
CA ASN A 351 -5.00 18.09 -25.54
C ASN A 351 -3.56 18.43 -25.95
N SER A 352 -3.34 19.57 -26.61
CA SER A 352 -2.00 20.04 -26.96
C SER A 352 -1.18 20.36 -25.73
N ALA A 353 -1.72 21.14 -24.80
CA ALA A 353 -1.11 21.45 -23.52
C ALA A 353 -0.81 20.15 -22.74
N GLY A 354 -1.74 19.21 -22.75
CA GLY A 354 -1.54 17.92 -22.11
C GLY A 354 -0.50 17.04 -22.79
N THR A 355 -0.35 17.13 -24.11
CA THR A 355 0.68 16.41 -24.88
C THR A 355 2.06 17.02 -24.65
N GLU A 356 2.18 18.35 -24.64
CA GLU A 356 3.41 19.06 -24.31
C GLU A 356 3.84 18.78 -22.86
N LEU A 357 2.90 18.82 -21.91
CA LEU A 357 3.16 18.41 -20.52
C LEU A 357 3.58 16.95 -20.42
N SER A 358 2.88 16.04 -21.09
CA SER A 358 3.25 14.62 -21.11
C SER A 358 4.64 14.42 -21.70
N SER A 359 4.99 15.18 -22.73
CA SER A 359 6.30 15.14 -23.38
C SER A 359 7.38 15.64 -22.42
N ALA A 360 7.15 16.77 -21.74
CA ALA A 360 8.02 17.30 -20.69
C ALA A 360 8.25 16.29 -19.55
N ILE A 361 7.20 15.65 -19.04
CA ILE A 361 7.27 14.65 -17.97
C ILE A 361 8.02 13.39 -18.41
N SER A 362 7.86 12.98 -19.67
CA SER A 362 8.54 11.81 -20.23
C SER A 362 9.98 12.08 -20.67
N ASN A 363 10.41 13.34 -20.68
CA ASN A 363 11.72 13.74 -21.15
C ASN A 363 12.74 13.66 -19.99
N PRO A 364 13.72 12.74 -20.04
CA PRO A 364 14.71 12.57 -18.97
C PRO A 364 15.67 13.77 -18.81
N PHE A 365 15.64 14.73 -19.74
CA PHE A 365 16.45 15.95 -19.69
C PHE A 365 15.66 17.19 -19.25
N PHE A 366 14.38 17.05 -18.91
CA PHE A 366 13.57 18.17 -18.46
C PHE A 366 14.10 18.71 -17.12
N GLY A 367 14.53 19.98 -17.11
CA GLY A 367 15.11 20.65 -15.94
C GLY A 367 16.61 20.38 -15.67
N VAL A 368 17.38 19.92 -16.66
CA VAL A 368 18.84 19.67 -16.55
C VAL A 368 19.70 20.81 -17.13
N LEU A 369 19.10 21.97 -17.43
CA LEU A 369 19.81 23.17 -17.91
C LEU A 369 19.70 24.34 -16.95
#